data_AF-A0A554FXN9-F1
#
_entry.id   AF-A0A554FXN9-F1
#
_cell.length_a   1.000
_cell.length_b   1.000
_cell.length_c   1.000
_cell.angle_alpha   90.00
_cell.angle_beta   90.00
_cell.angle_gamma   90.00
#
_symmetry.space_group_name_H-M   'P 1'
#
loop_
_entity.id
_entity.type
_entity.pdbx_description
1 polymer ?
#
loop_
_entity_poly.entity_id
_entity_poly.type
_entity_poly.pdbx_seq_one_letter_code
_entity_poly.pdbx_strand_id
1 'polypeptide(L)'
;MGSVAMLNAWAAVRRPWEHRAGTLEEGSLKAVRMLGARGLGDARRRAGRALEKAWRCTCCRGLLAHVFERVGSTLFLDDDPEVLAQAFDDSERDGFSARVLAACIVMVGRERVAVAT
;
A
#
# COMPACT_ATOMS: atom_id res chain seq x y z
N MET A 1 -2.68 -9.97 22.47
CA MET A 1 -1.67 -8.89 22.45
C MET A 1 -1.44 -8.27 21.05
N GLY A 2 -2.34 -8.45 20.06
CA GLY A 2 -2.09 -8.03 18.66
C GLY A 2 -2.55 -6.62 18.23
N SER A 3 -3.46 -5.96 18.96
CA SER A 3 -4.07 -4.70 18.48
C SER A 3 -3.15 -3.46 18.58
N VAL A 4 -2.22 -3.44 19.54
CA VAL A 4 -1.37 -2.25 19.80
C VAL A 4 -0.17 -2.19 18.85
N ALA A 5 0.47 -3.32 18.56
CA ALA A 5 1.55 -3.41 17.56
C ALA A 5 1.02 -3.02 16.16
N MET A 6 -0.18 -3.47 15.81
CA MET A 6 -0.86 -3.13 14.56
C MET A 6 -1.26 -1.65 14.47
N LEU A 7 -1.79 -1.05 15.55
CA LEU A 7 -2.08 0.39 15.59
C LEU A 7 -0.81 1.24 15.48
N ASN A 8 0.30 0.81 16.11
CA ASN A 8 1.59 1.47 16.01
C ASN A 8 2.18 1.36 14.59
N ALA A 9 2.07 0.20 13.94
CA ALA A 9 2.47 0.03 12.54
C ALA A 9 1.66 0.96 11.62
N TRP A 10 0.34 1.04 11.81
CA TRP A 10 -0.51 1.92 11.00
C TRP A 10 -0.24 3.40 11.27
N ALA A 11 0.02 3.78 12.53
CA ALA A 11 0.42 5.15 12.89
C ALA A 11 1.81 5.52 12.35
N ALA A 12 2.76 4.57 12.33
CA ALA A 12 4.08 4.75 11.74
C ALA A 12 4.02 4.93 10.22
N VAL A 13 3.09 4.25 9.53
CA VAL A 13 2.85 4.37 8.07
C VAL A 13 2.13 5.67 7.71
N ARG A 14 1.32 6.25 8.60
CA ARG A 14 0.63 7.53 8.34
C ARG A 14 1.54 8.75 8.32
N ARG A 15 2.74 8.70 8.91
CA ARG A 15 3.65 9.86 9.08
C ARG A 15 4.79 10.06 8.05
N PRO A 16 5.30 9.10 7.25
CA PRO A 16 6.56 9.31 6.54
C PRO A 16 6.43 10.09 5.22
N TRP A 17 5.21 10.34 4.73
CA TRP A 17 4.99 10.72 3.34
C TRP A 17 4.91 12.23 3.07
N GLU A 18 5.04 13.07 4.10
CA GLU A 18 4.91 14.54 3.98
C GLU A 18 6.13 15.25 3.35
N HIS A 19 7.22 14.53 3.01
CA HIS A 19 8.50 15.17 2.67
C HIS A 19 9.15 14.89 1.31
N ARG A 20 8.57 14.10 0.41
CA ARG A 20 9.08 14.01 -0.98
C ARG A 20 7.95 13.89 -1.97
N ALA A 21 7.72 14.98 -2.69
CA ALA A 21 6.99 15.00 -3.95
C ALA A 21 8.03 15.36 -5.02
N GLY A 22 8.53 14.33 -5.70
CA GLY A 22 9.60 14.42 -6.70
C GLY A 22 9.05 14.12 -8.09
N THR A 23 8.65 15.17 -8.79
CA THR A 23 8.62 15.34 -10.25
C THR A 23 8.29 14.14 -11.16
N LEU A 24 7.02 14.13 -11.61
CA LEU A 24 6.52 13.84 -12.97
C LEU A 24 6.17 12.41 -13.44
N GLU A 25 6.62 11.30 -12.83
CA GLU A 25 6.18 9.95 -13.25
C GLU A 25 5.17 9.25 -12.32
N GLU A 26 4.81 9.89 -11.22
CA GLU A 26 3.93 9.36 -10.19
C GLU A 26 2.53 8.94 -10.70
N GLY A 27 1.98 9.67 -11.67
CA GLY A 27 0.66 9.39 -12.26
C GLY A 27 0.64 8.18 -13.19
N SER A 28 1.80 7.74 -13.69
CA SER A 28 1.93 6.57 -14.57
C SER A 28 1.93 5.26 -13.79
N LEU A 29 2.22 5.31 -12.49
CA LEU A 29 2.26 4.14 -11.60
C LEU A 29 0.89 3.46 -11.57
N LYS A 30 0.86 2.16 -11.82
CA LYS A 30 -0.39 1.39 -11.91
C LYS A 30 -1.19 1.48 -10.61
N ALA A 31 -0.51 1.43 -9.46
CA ALA A 31 -1.13 1.59 -8.14
C ALA A 31 -1.84 2.95 -7.97
N VAL A 32 -1.25 4.05 -8.46
CA VAL A 32 -1.86 5.39 -8.42
C VAL A 32 -3.11 5.45 -9.31
N ARG A 33 -3.02 4.89 -10.52
CA ARG A 33 -4.14 4.81 -11.47
C ARG A 33 -5.30 3.97 -10.92
N MET A 34 -5.03 2.84 -10.28
CA MET A 34 -6.04 1.97 -9.69
C MET A 34 -6.78 2.61 -8.50
N LEU A 35 -6.17 3.59 -7.84
CA LEU A 35 -6.83 4.42 -6.82
C LEU A 35 -7.63 5.59 -7.43
N GLY A 36 -7.57 5.77 -8.76
CA GLY A 36 -8.17 6.85 -9.51
C GLY A 36 -7.54 8.22 -9.21
N ALA A 37 -6.32 8.23 -8.68
CA ALA A 37 -5.63 9.44 -8.27
C ALA A 37 -4.80 10.02 -9.42
N ARG A 38 -4.59 11.34 -9.39
CA ARG A 38 -3.80 12.07 -10.41
C ARG A 38 -2.31 12.22 -10.04
N GLY A 39 -1.89 11.75 -8.86
CA GLY A 39 -0.52 11.85 -8.35
C GLY A 39 -0.42 11.24 -6.95
N LEU A 40 0.81 11.08 -6.42
CA LEU A 40 1.02 10.33 -5.17
C LEU A 40 0.33 10.94 -3.96
N GLY A 41 0.33 12.27 -3.84
CA GLY A 41 -0.35 12.94 -2.72
C GLY A 41 -1.86 12.63 -2.65
N ASP A 42 -2.54 12.61 -3.80
CA ASP A 42 -3.96 12.24 -3.85
C ASP A 42 -4.15 10.73 -3.68
N ALA A 43 -3.25 9.93 -4.24
CA ALA A 43 -3.25 8.49 -4.10
C ALA A 43 -3.13 8.08 -2.62
N ARG A 44 -2.21 8.68 -1.87
CA ARG A 44 -2.00 8.43 -0.43
C ARG A 44 -3.22 8.77 0.42
N ARG A 45 -3.88 9.90 0.16
CA ARG A 45 -5.14 10.23 0.86
C ARG A 45 -6.25 9.21 0.57
N ARG A 46 -6.38 8.77 -0.69
CA ARG A 46 -7.38 7.76 -1.07
C ARG A 46 -7.04 6.38 -0.54
N ALA A 47 -5.78 5.99 -0.59
CA ALA A 47 -5.23 4.77 -0.03
C ALA A 47 -5.48 4.71 1.48
N GLY A 48 -5.15 5.79 2.22
CA GLY A 48 -5.41 5.89 3.65
C GLY A 48 -6.89 5.69 4.00
N ARG A 49 -7.81 6.30 3.25
CA ARG A 49 -9.27 6.08 3.45
C ARG A 49 -9.70 4.65 3.12
N ALA A 50 -9.16 4.04 2.07
CA ALA A 50 -9.47 2.66 1.71
C ALA A 50 -8.97 1.67 2.78
N LEU A 51 -7.74 1.87 3.26
CA LEU A 51 -7.12 1.05 4.30
C LEU A 51 -7.81 1.26 5.65
N GLU A 52 -8.21 2.49 6.00
CA GLU A 52 -8.98 2.74 7.23
C GLU A 52 -10.30 1.98 7.23
N LYS A 53 -11.02 1.97 6.10
CA LYS A 53 -12.27 1.20 5.97
C LYS A 53 -12.01 -0.30 6.09
N ALA A 54 -10.99 -0.81 5.38
CA ALA A 54 -10.62 -2.21 5.44
C ALA A 54 -10.14 -2.63 6.85
N TRP A 55 -9.45 -1.75 7.58
CA TRP A 55 -9.00 -1.97 8.96
C TRP A 55 -10.15 -2.09 9.97
N ARG A 56 -11.25 -1.37 9.71
CA ARG A 56 -12.49 -1.46 10.49
C ARG A 56 -13.29 -2.71 10.14
N CYS A 57 -13.02 -3.38 9.02
CA CYS A 57 -13.57 -4.72 8.78
C CYS A 57 -12.77 -5.76 9.58
N THR A 58 -13.46 -6.52 10.41
CA THR A 58 -12.89 -7.72 11.06
C THR A 58 -12.44 -8.75 10.03
N CYS A 59 -13.10 -8.82 8.87
CA CYS A 59 -12.76 -9.68 7.74
C CYS A 59 -11.40 -9.35 7.10
N CYS A 60 -11.11 -8.06 6.89
CA CYS A 60 -9.89 -7.62 6.19
C CYS A 60 -8.74 -7.30 7.16
N ARG A 61 -9.00 -7.18 8.47
CA ARG A 61 -7.98 -6.79 9.46
C ARG A 61 -6.82 -7.78 9.52
N GLY A 62 -7.08 -9.08 9.66
CA GLY A 62 -6.02 -10.09 9.79
C GLY A 62 -5.14 -10.16 8.54
N LEU A 63 -5.78 -10.09 7.39
CA LEU A 63 -5.13 -10.07 6.08
C LEU A 63 -4.29 -8.81 5.85
N LEU A 64 -4.78 -7.63 6.25
CA LEU A 64 -3.99 -6.40 6.23
C LEU A 64 -2.75 -6.52 7.12
N ALA A 65 -2.85 -7.14 8.29
CA ALA A 65 -1.70 -7.42 9.14
C ALA A 65 -0.66 -8.25 8.38
N HIS A 66 -1.11 -9.33 7.74
CA HIS A 66 -0.25 -10.24 7.00
C HIS A 66 0.45 -9.53 5.83
N VAL A 67 -0.28 -8.73 5.05
CA VAL A 67 0.27 -7.96 3.93
C VAL A 67 1.32 -6.96 4.42
N PHE A 68 1.07 -6.24 5.52
CA PHE A 68 2.03 -5.30 6.08
C PHE A 68 3.28 -5.98 6.66
N GLU A 69 3.13 -7.14 7.30
CA GLU A 69 4.27 -7.92 7.82
C GLU A 69 5.12 -8.53 6.70
N ARG A 70 4.49 -9.11 5.68
CA ARG A 70 5.18 -9.90 4.65
C ARG A 70 5.74 -9.05 3.51
N VAL A 71 5.03 -7.98 3.14
CA VAL A 71 5.36 -7.20 1.93
C VAL A 71 5.72 -5.76 2.25
N GLY A 72 5.35 -5.23 3.43
CA GLY A 72 5.54 -3.82 3.75
C GLY A 72 6.98 -3.30 3.68
N SER A 73 7.98 -4.17 3.86
CA SER A 73 9.41 -3.80 3.79
C SER A 73 10.02 -3.92 2.39
N THR A 74 9.38 -4.68 1.48
CA THR A 74 9.88 -5.01 0.14
C THR A 74 9.10 -4.33 -0.98
N LEU A 75 8.00 -3.63 -0.67
CA LEU A 75 7.19 -2.92 -1.67
C LEU A 75 7.93 -1.71 -2.27
N PHE A 76 7.81 -1.57 -3.57
CA PHE A 76 8.20 -0.39 -4.33
C PHE A 76 6.99 0.29 -4.96
N LEU A 77 7.07 1.61 -5.18
CA LEU A 77 5.98 2.40 -5.76
C LEU A 77 5.61 1.99 -7.20
N ASP A 78 6.56 1.39 -7.92
CA ASP A 78 6.40 0.85 -9.27
C ASP A 78 5.89 -0.59 -9.32
N ASP A 79 5.68 -1.25 -8.17
CA ASP A 79 5.14 -2.62 -8.16
C ASP A 79 3.75 -2.70 -8.79
N ASP A 80 3.51 -3.76 -9.54
CA ASP A 80 2.22 -4.06 -10.13
C ASP A 80 1.33 -4.77 -9.09
N PRO A 81 0.23 -4.14 -8.61
CA PRO A 81 -0.66 -4.73 -7.61
C PRO A 81 -1.34 -6.03 -8.05
N GLU A 82 -1.54 -6.26 -9.35
CA GLU A 82 -2.14 -7.50 -9.84
C GLU A 82 -1.12 -8.64 -9.86
N VAL A 83 0.12 -8.36 -10.25
CA VAL A 83 1.22 -9.34 -10.17
C VAL A 83 1.52 -9.67 -8.72
N LEU A 84 1.54 -8.66 -7.85
CA LEU A 84 1.74 -8.85 -6.43
C LEU A 84 0.61 -9.70 -5.81
N ALA A 85 -0.63 -9.56 -6.27
CA ALA A 85 -1.76 -10.41 -5.84
C ALA A 85 -1.57 -11.89 -6.20
N GLN A 86 -0.84 -12.19 -7.28
CA GLN A 86 -0.55 -13.56 -7.70
C GLN A 86 0.45 -14.26 -6.78
N ALA A 87 1.27 -13.50 -6.04
CA ALA A 87 2.23 -14.04 -5.08
C ALA A 87 1.59 -14.54 -3.77
N PHE A 88 0.30 -14.25 -3.56
CA PHE A 88 -0.49 -14.75 -2.43
C PHE A 88 -1.25 -16.02 -2.81
N ASP A 89 -1.55 -16.85 -1.81
CA ASP A 89 -2.38 -18.03 -1.97
C ASP A 89 -3.82 -17.65 -2.36
N ASP A 90 -4.55 -18.56 -3.02
CA ASP A 90 -5.93 -18.32 -3.50
C ASP A 90 -6.87 -17.85 -2.37
N SER A 91 -6.75 -18.46 -1.19
CA SER A 91 -7.56 -18.14 0.00
C SER A 91 -7.30 -16.73 0.54
N GLU A 92 -6.10 -16.20 0.34
CA GLU A 92 -5.75 -14.83 0.72
C GLU A 92 -6.20 -13.85 -0.35
N ARG A 93 -5.99 -14.17 -1.63
CA ARG A 93 -6.37 -13.36 -2.78
C ARG A 93 -7.88 -13.09 -2.85
N ASP A 94 -8.71 -14.04 -2.45
CA ASP A 94 -10.16 -13.85 -2.38
C ASP A 94 -10.60 -12.87 -1.28
N GLY A 95 -9.73 -12.64 -0.28
CA GLY A 95 -10.00 -11.77 0.87
C GLY A 95 -9.69 -10.29 0.65
N PHE A 96 -8.96 -9.92 -0.41
CA PHE A 96 -8.68 -8.52 -0.76
C PHE A 96 -8.73 -8.24 -2.26
N SER A 97 -9.21 -7.06 -2.62
CA SER A 97 -9.10 -6.58 -4.00
C SER A 97 -7.68 -6.07 -4.31
N ALA A 98 -7.25 -6.14 -5.57
CA ALA A 98 -6.01 -5.53 -6.06
C ALA A 98 -5.91 -4.02 -5.72
N ARG A 99 -7.05 -3.36 -5.46
CA ARG A 99 -7.11 -1.98 -4.98
C ARG A 99 -6.55 -1.80 -3.56
N VAL A 100 -6.67 -2.80 -2.69
CA VAL A 100 -6.07 -2.80 -1.35
C VAL A 100 -4.56 -2.90 -1.45
N LEU A 101 -4.03 -3.74 -2.35
CA LEU A 101 -2.59 -3.79 -2.62
C LEU A 101 -2.07 -2.48 -3.21
N ALA A 102 -2.80 -1.89 -4.16
CA ALA A 102 -2.47 -0.57 -4.68
C ALA A 102 -2.41 0.49 -3.56
N ALA A 103 -3.31 0.41 -2.58
CA ALA A 103 -3.27 1.27 -1.40
C ALA A 103 -2.05 1.00 -0.50
N CYS A 104 -1.67 -0.27 -0.31
CA CYS A 104 -0.45 -0.63 0.42
C CYS A 104 0.80 -0.09 -0.30
N ILE A 105 0.96 -0.37 -1.59
CA ILE A 105 2.06 0.13 -2.43
C ILE A 105 2.21 1.64 -2.30
N VAL A 106 1.12 2.41 -2.44
CA VAL A 106 1.18 3.87 -2.38
C VAL A 106 1.54 4.41 -0.98
N MET A 107 1.20 3.68 0.08
CA MET A 107 1.41 4.11 1.47
C MET A 107 2.79 3.71 2.03
N VAL A 108 3.29 2.52 1.69
CA VAL A 108 4.55 1.98 2.23
C VAL A 108 5.61 1.70 1.18
N GLY A 109 5.24 1.73 -0.09
CA GLY A 109 6.15 1.50 -1.20
C GLY A 109 7.26 2.53 -1.20
N ARG A 110 8.47 2.03 -1.42
CA ARG A 110 9.68 2.85 -1.53
C ARG A 110 9.86 3.30 -2.97
N GLU A 111 10.46 4.47 -3.15
CA GLU A 111 11.01 4.83 -4.45
C GLU A 111 12.19 3.90 -4.74
N ARG A 112 12.19 3.27 -5.92
CA ARG A 112 13.35 2.55 -6.41
C ARG A 112 14.41 3.59 -6.77
N VAL A 113 15.42 3.74 -5.91
CA VAL A 113 16.58 4.57 -6.23
C VAL A 113 17.37 3.81 -7.30
N ALA A 114 17.24 4.22 -8.56
CA ALA A 114 18.17 3.79 -9.58
C ALA A 114 19.55 4.28 -9.15
N VAL A 115 20.43 3.35 -8.75
CA VAL A 115 21.85 3.66 -8.60
C VAL A 115 22.34 3.99 -10.01
N ALA A 116 22.47 5.28 -10.30
CA ALA A 116 23.22 5.74 -11.45
C ALA A 116 24.63 5.16 -11.32
N THR A 117 24.97 4.24 -12.23
CA THR A 117 26.31 3.69 -12.37
C THR A 117 27.14 4.61 -13.25
#